data_AF-A0AA35SH25-F1
#
_entry.id   AF-A0AA35SH25-F1
#
_cell.length_a   1.000
_cell.length_b   1.000
_cell.length_c   1.000
_cell.angle_alpha   90.00
_cell.angle_beta   90.00
_cell.angle_gamma   90.00
#
_symmetry.space_group_name_H-M   'P 1'
#
loop_
_entity.id
_entity.type
_entity.pdbx_description
1 polymer ?
#
loop_
_entity_poly.entity_id
_entity_poly.type
_entity_poly.pdbx_seq_one_letter_code
_entity_poly.pdbx_strand_id
1 'polypeptide(L)'
;MLSGALRMSSTKRLKLIDIGANLTDAMFRGIYHGKQAHKADLTGVLDRAFDVGLEKIIVTGGNLEQSRQALDLARIDDRLYCTVGVHPTYCSLFTDPNNGCEGDPDRYQEELLVLATSTRAKVVAIGECGLGEIRGQFQVGC
;
A
#
# COMPACT_ATOMS: atom_id res chain seq x y z
N MET A 1 -14.46 -15.75 -47.11
CA MET A 1 -13.65 -16.93 -46.71
C MET A 1 -12.21 -16.58 -47.04
N LEU A 2 -11.20 -16.43 -46.17
CA LEU A 2 -10.92 -16.74 -44.77
C LEU A 2 -10.11 -15.53 -44.22
N SER A 3 -10.31 -15.15 -42.96
CA SER A 3 -9.26 -14.46 -42.18
C SER A 3 -9.14 -15.23 -40.88
N GLY A 4 -8.06 -16.00 -40.78
CA GLY A 4 -7.79 -16.88 -39.66
C GLY A 4 -7.53 -16.09 -38.40
N ALA A 5 -8.41 -16.23 -37.41
CA ALA A 5 -8.10 -15.88 -36.04
C ALA A 5 -6.93 -16.76 -35.59
N LEU A 6 -5.76 -16.15 -35.42
CA LEU A 6 -4.61 -16.77 -34.79
C LEU A 6 -5.06 -17.17 -33.38
N ARG A 7 -5.32 -18.46 -33.16
CA ARG A 7 -5.54 -19.01 -31.82
C ARG A 7 -4.21 -18.84 -31.08
N MET A 8 -4.11 -17.78 -30.26
CA MET A 8 -3.06 -17.68 -29.27
C MET A 8 -3.12 -18.95 -28.43
N SER A 9 -2.04 -19.73 -28.48
CA SER A 9 -1.81 -20.88 -27.60
C SER A 9 -2.21 -20.48 -26.19
N SER A 10 -3.04 -21.29 -25.53
CA SER A 10 -3.42 -21.10 -24.13
C SER A 10 -2.19 -21.38 -23.26
N THR A 11 -1.24 -20.45 -23.26
CA THR A 11 -0.24 -20.38 -22.22
C THR A 11 -1.00 -20.18 -20.92
N LYS A 12 -0.90 -21.16 -20.02
CA LYS A 12 -1.52 -21.08 -18.70
C LYS A 12 -1.08 -19.77 -18.05
N ARG A 13 -2.01 -18.82 -17.94
CA ARG A 13 -1.74 -17.51 -17.34
C ARG A 13 -1.27 -17.75 -15.90
N LEU A 14 -0.06 -17.28 -15.58
CA LEU A 14 0.45 -17.36 -14.23
C LEU A 14 -0.44 -16.51 -13.33
N LYS A 15 -0.88 -17.10 -12.22
CA LYS A 15 -1.65 -16.40 -11.19
C LYS A 15 -0.67 -15.85 -10.18
N LEU A 16 -0.58 -14.52 -10.10
CA LEU A 16 0.37 -13.82 -9.25
C LEU A 16 -0.35 -13.04 -8.15
N ILE A 17 0.31 -12.91 -7.00
CA ILE A 17 -0.09 -11.99 -5.93
C ILE A 17 1.10 -11.07 -5.69
N ASP A 18 0.87 -9.77 -5.80
CA ASP A 18 1.85 -8.79 -5.34
C ASP A 18 1.63 -8.56 -3.84
N ILE A 19 2.62 -8.92 -3.01
CA ILE A 19 2.50 -8.88 -1.55
C ILE A 19 2.96 -7.54 -0.95
N GLY A 20 3.49 -6.62 -1.75
CA GLY A 20 4.17 -5.43 -1.25
C GLY A 20 4.13 -4.25 -2.20
N ALA A 21 2.95 -3.71 -2.48
CA ALA A 21 2.78 -2.58 -3.37
C ALA A 21 2.51 -1.26 -2.62
N ASN A 22 3.36 -0.25 -2.82
CA ASN A 22 3.24 1.07 -2.20
C ASN A 22 2.20 1.96 -2.93
N LEU A 23 0.98 1.47 -3.17
CA LEU A 23 -0.01 2.15 -4.04
C LEU A 23 -0.56 3.48 -3.48
N THR A 24 -0.27 3.82 -2.23
CA THR A 24 -0.61 5.11 -1.61
C THR A 24 0.39 6.23 -1.96
N ASP A 25 1.52 5.87 -2.59
CA ASP A 25 2.58 6.80 -2.96
C ASP A 25 2.05 7.93 -3.88
N ALA A 26 2.59 9.13 -3.67
CA ALA A 26 2.21 10.33 -4.41
C ALA A 26 2.50 10.21 -5.92
N MET A 27 3.43 9.34 -6.32
CA MET A 27 3.72 9.03 -7.72
C MET A 27 2.50 8.51 -8.49
N PHE A 28 1.62 7.71 -7.87
CA PHE A 28 0.38 7.23 -8.50
C PHE A 28 -0.69 8.32 -8.63
N ARG A 29 -0.50 9.44 -7.93
CA ARG A 29 -1.24 10.70 -8.11
C ARG A 29 -0.53 11.66 -9.07
N GLY A 30 0.60 11.25 -9.64
CA GLY A 30 1.43 12.00 -10.56
C GLY A 30 2.26 13.11 -9.91
N ILE A 31 2.52 13.01 -8.61
CA ILE A 31 3.31 13.98 -7.85
C ILE A 31 4.71 13.42 -7.61
N TYR A 32 5.72 14.14 -8.05
CA TYR A 32 7.13 13.81 -7.90
C TYR A 32 7.83 14.97 -7.24
N HIS A 33 8.50 14.74 -6.11
CA HIS A 33 9.18 15.79 -5.34
C HIS A 33 8.28 17.03 -5.09
N GLY A 34 7.01 16.78 -4.75
CA GLY A 34 6.01 17.83 -4.48
C GLY A 34 5.45 18.56 -5.73
N LYS A 35 5.85 18.19 -6.95
CA LYS A 35 5.38 18.81 -8.20
C LYS A 35 4.48 17.87 -8.99
N GLN A 36 3.40 18.40 -9.55
CA GLN A 36 2.51 17.67 -10.45
C GLN A 36 3.20 17.45 -11.80
N ALA A 37 3.57 16.20 -12.12
CA ALA A 37 4.22 15.83 -13.37
C ALA A 37 3.25 15.24 -14.41
N HIS A 38 2.23 14.51 -13.94
CA HIS A 38 1.16 13.96 -14.79
C HIS A 38 -0.14 13.85 -14.00
N LYS A 39 -1.27 13.57 -14.66
CA LYS A 39 -2.54 13.31 -13.95
C LYS A 39 -2.45 12.00 -13.17
N ALA A 40 -3.21 11.86 -12.09
CA ALA A 40 -3.36 10.59 -11.37
C ALA A 40 -3.79 9.47 -12.33
N ASP A 41 -3.11 8.33 -12.26
CA ASP A 41 -3.26 7.23 -13.22
C ASP A 41 -3.32 5.85 -12.56
N LEU A 42 -3.55 5.80 -11.25
CA LEU A 42 -3.63 4.56 -10.46
C LEU A 42 -4.58 3.51 -11.06
N THR A 43 -5.76 3.90 -11.55
CA THR A 43 -6.69 2.98 -12.21
C THR A 43 -6.04 2.30 -13.42
N GLY A 44 -5.35 3.07 -14.26
CA GLY A 44 -4.64 2.52 -15.42
C GLY A 44 -3.44 1.64 -15.02
N VAL A 45 -2.78 1.93 -13.89
CA VAL A 45 -1.75 1.04 -13.33
C VAL A 45 -2.36 -0.30 -12.91
N LEU A 46 -3.49 -0.28 -12.21
CA LEU A 46 -4.21 -1.48 -11.79
C LEU A 46 -4.70 -2.31 -12.97
N ASP A 47 -5.30 -1.68 -13.99
CA ASP A 47 -5.74 -2.37 -15.20
C ASP A 47 -4.59 -3.13 -15.86
N ARG A 48 -3.44 -2.47 -16.05
CA ARG A 48 -2.24 -3.11 -16.59
C ARG A 48 -1.76 -4.27 -15.74
N ALA A 49 -1.76 -4.12 -14.41
CA ALA A 49 -1.36 -5.16 -13.47
C ALA A 49 -2.24 -6.42 -13.60
N PHE A 50 -3.55 -6.24 -13.63
CA PHE A 50 -4.50 -7.35 -13.73
C PHE A 50 -4.50 -7.99 -15.13
N ASP A 51 -4.29 -7.19 -16.18
CA ASP A 51 -4.18 -7.68 -17.56
C ASP A 51 -3.00 -8.63 -17.77
N VAL A 52 -1.92 -8.52 -16.97
CA VAL A 52 -0.76 -9.42 -17.05
C VAL A 52 -0.82 -10.62 -16.10
N GLY A 53 -1.88 -10.75 -15.29
CA GLY A 53 -2.13 -11.95 -14.47
C GLY A 53 -1.91 -11.79 -12.97
N LEU A 54 -1.78 -10.56 -12.45
CA LEU A 54 -1.99 -10.34 -11.02
C LEU A 54 -3.45 -10.65 -10.70
N GLU A 55 -3.68 -11.38 -9.61
CA GLU A 55 -5.01 -11.74 -9.11
C GLU A 55 -5.33 -10.96 -7.84
N LYS A 56 -4.31 -10.59 -7.06
CA LYS A 56 -4.43 -9.81 -5.82
C LYS A 56 -3.21 -8.92 -5.62
N ILE A 57 -3.41 -7.81 -4.92
CA ILE A 57 -2.35 -6.90 -4.50
C ILE A 57 -2.55 -6.56 -3.02
N ILE A 58 -1.48 -6.61 -2.24
CA ILE A 58 -1.45 -6.17 -0.85
C ILE A 58 -0.75 -4.82 -0.80
N VAL A 59 -1.51 -3.79 -0.41
CA VAL A 59 -1.05 -2.42 -0.24
C VAL A 59 -0.37 -2.28 1.12
N THR A 60 0.87 -1.80 1.11
CA THR A 60 1.68 -1.64 2.32
C THR A 60 1.33 -0.36 3.07
N GLY A 61 1.13 -0.48 4.39
CA GLY A 61 0.99 0.65 5.32
C GLY A 61 2.25 0.72 6.19
N GLY A 62 2.97 1.84 6.16
CA GLY A 62 4.21 2.03 6.91
C GLY A 62 4.05 2.83 8.21
N ASN A 63 2.88 3.42 8.46
CA ASN A 63 2.51 4.07 9.72
C ASN A 63 0.98 4.10 9.83
N LEU A 64 0.44 4.66 10.92
CA LEU A 64 -1.01 4.71 11.14
C LEU A 64 -1.78 5.40 10.01
N GLU A 65 -1.30 6.56 9.53
CA GLU A 65 -1.97 7.33 8.47
C GLU A 65 -1.90 6.60 7.12
N GLN A 66 -0.72 6.10 6.76
CA GLN A 66 -0.54 5.28 5.55
C GLN A 66 -1.38 3.99 5.61
N SER A 67 -1.53 3.39 6.79
CA SER A 67 -2.38 2.22 6.99
C SER A 67 -3.86 2.54 6.76
N ARG A 68 -4.34 3.72 7.20
CA ARG A 68 -5.70 4.21 6.90
C ARG A 68 -5.91 4.38 5.39
N GLN A 69 -4.97 5.05 4.73
CA GLN A 69 -5.00 5.25 3.27
C GLN A 69 -4.95 3.92 2.51
N ALA A 70 -4.15 2.96 2.96
CA ALA A 70 -4.06 1.63 2.36
C ALA A 70 -5.37 0.86 2.52
N LEU A 71 -6.04 0.95 3.68
CA LEU A 71 -7.35 0.33 3.89
C LEU A 71 -8.44 0.97 3.03
N ASP A 72 -8.48 2.29 2.94
CA ASP A 72 -9.45 2.99 2.09
C ASP A 72 -9.23 2.66 0.61
N LEU A 73 -7.97 2.59 0.18
CA LEU A 73 -7.64 2.11 -1.16
C LEU A 73 -8.05 0.64 -1.36
N ALA A 74 -7.80 -0.24 -0.38
CA ALA A 74 -8.19 -1.64 -0.47
C ALA A 74 -9.71 -1.84 -0.60
N ARG A 75 -10.52 -0.87 -0.17
CA ARG A 75 -11.99 -0.91 -0.29
C ARG A 75 -12.50 -0.57 -1.70
N ILE A 76 -11.69 0.05 -2.57
CA ILE A 76 -12.17 0.46 -3.90
C ILE A 76 -12.23 -0.70 -4.90
N ASP A 77 -11.51 -1.79 -4.66
CA ASP A 77 -11.44 -2.96 -5.55
C ASP A 77 -11.29 -4.25 -4.72
N ASP A 78 -12.07 -5.28 -5.05
CA ASP A 78 -12.10 -6.55 -4.32
C ASP A 78 -10.77 -7.32 -4.34
N ARG A 79 -9.92 -7.06 -5.34
CA ARG A 79 -8.61 -7.68 -5.50
C ARG A 79 -7.51 -6.99 -4.67
N LEU A 80 -7.83 -5.85 -4.05
CA LEU A 80 -6.91 -5.12 -3.19
C LEU A 80 -7.12 -5.47 -1.72
N TYR A 81 -6.01 -5.63 -1.03
CA TYR A 81 -5.89 -5.90 0.40
C TYR A 81 -4.85 -4.95 0.98
N CYS A 82 -4.70 -4.90 2.30
CA CYS A 82 -3.70 -4.06 2.92
C CYS A 82 -3.06 -4.68 4.16
N THR A 83 -2.00 -4.03 4.59
CA THR A 83 -1.32 -4.26 5.87
C THR A 83 -1.60 -3.10 6.83
N VAL A 84 -1.45 -3.35 8.12
CA VAL A 84 -1.47 -2.30 9.16
C VAL A 84 -0.26 -2.48 10.05
N GLY A 85 0.53 -1.42 10.21
CA GLY A 85 1.79 -1.50 10.95
C GLY A 85 2.60 -0.21 10.94
N VAL A 86 3.81 -0.29 11.49
CA VAL A 86 4.77 0.82 11.57
C VAL A 86 6.13 0.33 11.10
N HIS A 87 6.58 0.88 9.99
CA HIS A 87 7.88 0.60 9.39
C HIS A 87 8.98 1.21 10.28
N PRO A 88 10.18 0.61 10.37
CA PRO A 88 11.24 1.07 11.27
C PRO A 88 11.61 2.56 11.16
N THR A 89 11.47 3.14 9.96
CA THR A 89 11.72 4.58 9.71
C THR A 89 10.69 5.51 10.38
N TYR A 90 9.52 5.00 10.74
CA TYR A 90 8.42 5.76 11.32
C TYR A 90 8.23 5.47 12.82
N CYS A 91 9.07 4.66 13.46
CA CYS A 91 8.92 4.32 14.88
C CYS A 91 9.02 5.53 15.82
N SER A 92 9.67 6.62 15.40
CA SER A 92 9.68 7.88 16.16
C SER A 92 8.28 8.46 16.34
N LEU A 93 7.32 8.11 15.48
CA LEU A 93 5.93 8.53 15.62
C LEU A 93 5.31 8.04 16.92
N PHE A 94 5.71 6.92 17.53
CA PHE A 94 5.15 6.50 18.82
C PHE A 94 5.33 7.54 19.93
N THR A 95 6.40 8.34 19.85
CA THR A 95 6.79 9.32 20.86
C THR A 95 6.74 10.76 20.37
N ASP A 96 6.29 11.00 19.13
CA ASP A 96 6.23 12.35 18.57
C ASP A 96 5.00 13.09 19.14
N PRO A 97 5.17 14.19 19.90
CA PRO A 97 4.06 14.93 20.49
C PRO A 97 3.12 15.55 19.44
N ASN A 98 3.53 15.65 18.18
CA ASN A 98 2.74 16.27 17.11
C ASN A 98 1.99 15.26 16.22
N ASN A 99 2.08 13.95 16.51
CA ASN A 99 1.49 12.89 15.69
C ASN A 99 -0.04 12.73 15.82
N GLY A 100 -0.73 13.62 16.55
CA GLY A 100 -2.16 13.54 16.86
C GLY A 100 -2.55 12.59 18.02
N CYS A 101 -1.63 11.71 18.44
CA CYS A 101 -1.71 10.91 19.67
C CYS A 101 -0.90 11.54 20.81
N GLU A 102 -0.47 12.81 20.69
CA GLU A 102 0.28 13.58 21.69
C GLU A 102 1.55 12.89 22.21
N GLY A 103 2.17 12.04 21.38
CA GLY A 103 3.36 11.28 21.77
C GLY A 103 3.10 10.20 22.81
N ASP A 104 1.84 9.78 22.99
CA ASP A 104 1.43 8.64 23.81
C ASP A 104 1.58 7.32 23.01
N PRO A 105 2.56 6.46 23.35
CA PRO A 105 2.79 5.21 22.64
C PRO A 105 1.64 4.22 22.79
N ASP A 106 0.97 4.20 23.95
CA ASP A 106 -0.11 3.26 24.24
C ASP A 106 -1.34 3.61 23.40
N ARG A 107 -1.66 4.90 23.29
CA ARG A 107 -2.74 5.38 22.43
C ARG A 107 -2.44 5.12 20.95
N TYR A 108 -1.21 5.38 20.49
CA TYR A 108 -0.83 5.11 19.10
C TYR A 108 -0.94 3.61 18.77
N GLN A 109 -0.53 2.75 19.71
CA GLN A 109 -0.69 1.30 19.60
C GLN A 109 -2.16 0.87 19.59
N GLU A 110 -3.01 1.47 20.42
CA GLU A 110 -4.44 1.19 20.44
C GLU A 110 -5.11 1.55 19.11
N GLU A 111 -4.79 2.71 18.52
CA GLU A 111 -5.32 3.11 17.21
C GLU A 111 -4.89 2.15 16.08
N LEU A 112 -3.65 1.66 16.12
CA LEU A 112 -3.17 0.60 15.20
C LEU A 112 -3.95 -0.70 15.38
N LEU A 113 -4.19 -1.12 16.63
CA LEU A 113 -4.93 -2.34 16.94
C LEU A 113 -6.39 -2.27 16.46
N VAL A 114 -7.05 -1.14 16.72
CA VAL A 114 -8.42 -0.87 16.25
C VAL A 114 -8.47 -0.96 14.73
N LEU A 115 -7.54 -0.31 14.02
CA LEU A 115 -7.50 -0.34 12.57
C LEU A 115 -7.23 -1.76 12.04
N ALA A 116 -6.24 -2.47 12.61
CA ALA A 116 -5.86 -3.82 12.20
C ALA A 116 -6.99 -4.84 12.37
N THR A 117 -7.86 -4.64 13.35
CA THR A 117 -8.98 -5.54 13.66
C THR A 117 -10.30 -5.10 13.04
N SER A 118 -10.37 -3.89 12.46
CA SER A 118 -11.59 -3.30 11.89
C SER A 118 -12.22 -4.14 10.76
N THR A 119 -11.41 -4.88 9.99
CA THR A 119 -11.91 -5.79 8.97
C THR A 119 -10.88 -6.85 8.57
N ARG A 120 -11.22 -8.12 8.80
CA ARG A 120 -10.42 -9.26 8.31
C ARG A 120 -10.59 -9.53 6.82
N ALA A 121 -11.51 -8.86 6.14
CA ALA A 121 -11.73 -9.03 4.71
C ALA A 121 -10.70 -8.25 3.87
N LYS A 122 -10.13 -7.16 4.43
CA LYS A 122 -9.18 -6.29 3.73
C LYS A 122 -7.83 -6.20 4.42
N VAL A 123 -7.76 -6.19 5.75
CA VAL A 123 -6.49 -6.24 6.48
C VAL A 123 -6.05 -7.70 6.58
N VAL A 124 -4.95 -8.04 5.90
CA VAL A 124 -4.48 -9.44 5.77
C VAL A 124 -3.13 -9.71 6.44
N ALA A 125 -2.42 -8.67 6.87
CA ALA A 125 -1.16 -8.81 7.61
C ALA A 125 -0.93 -7.63 8.57
N ILE A 126 -0.15 -7.90 9.62
CA ILE A 126 0.48 -6.87 10.45
C ILE A 126 1.83 -6.54 9.82
N GLY A 127 2.05 -5.27 9.54
CA GLY A 127 3.19 -4.78 8.81
C GLY A 127 2.87 -3.51 8.02
N GLU A 128 3.84 -2.87 7.39
CA GLU A 128 5.24 -3.29 7.36
C GLU A 128 5.93 -2.96 8.69
N CYS A 129 6.62 -3.92 9.30
CA CYS A 129 7.37 -3.72 10.54
C CYS A 129 8.60 -4.64 10.56
N GLY A 130 9.64 -4.27 11.29
CA GLY A 130 10.87 -5.06 11.34
C GLY A 130 12.04 -4.29 11.92
N LEU A 131 13.23 -4.52 11.39
CA LEU A 131 14.45 -3.80 11.73
C LEU A 131 15.18 -3.45 10.44
N GLY A 132 15.74 -2.24 10.38
CA GLY A 132 16.59 -1.80 9.27
C GLY A 132 17.55 -0.73 9.75
N GLU A 133 18.86 -0.96 9.64
CA GLU A 133 19.85 0.09 9.84
C GLU A 133 19.74 1.09 8.69
N ILE A 134 19.24 2.29 8.99
CA ILE A 134 19.24 3.40 8.05
C ILE A 134 20.57 4.13 8.22
N ARG A 135 21.53 3.88 7.33
CA ARG A 135 22.74 4.72 7.25
C ARG A 135 22.38 6.04 6.55
N GLY A 136 22.15 7.08 7.35
CA GLY A 136 21.83 8.43 6.88
C GLY A 136 20.36 8.79 7.09
N GLN A 137 20.12 9.81 7.91
CA GLN A 137 18.79 10.25 8.32
C GLN A 137 17.88 10.58 7.13
N PHE A 138 16.85 9.77 6.90
CA PHE A 138 15.63 10.23 6.23
C PHE A 138 14.62 10.54 7.33
N GLN A 139 14.75 11.72 7.92
CA GLN A 139 13.63 12.35 8.58
C GLN A 139 12.68 12.73 7.45
N VAL A 140 11.60 11.97 7.26
CA VAL A 140 10.51 12.38 6.38
C VAL A 140 9.94 13.62 7.06
N GLY A 141 10.37 14.80 6.60
CA GLY A 141 9.88 16.07 7.12
C GLY A 141 8.36 16.09 6.98
N CYS A 142 7.69 16.52 8.06
CA CYS A 142 6.29 16.92 8.00
C CYS A 142 6.00 17.85 6.82
#